data_AF-A0A0W8F8L8-F1
#
_entry.id   AF-A0A0W8F8L8-F1
#
_cell.length_a   1.000
_cell.length_b   1.000
_cell.length_c   1.000
_cell.angle_alpha   90.00
_cell.angle_beta   90.00
_cell.angle_gamma   90.00
#
_symmetry.space_group_name_H-M   'P 1'
#
loop_
_entity.id
_entity.type
_entity.pdbx_description
1 polymer ?
#
loop_
_entity_poly.entity_id
_entity_poly.type
_entity_poly.pdbx_seq_one_letter_code
_entity_poly.pdbx_strand_id
1 'polypeptide(L)' 'MSDNRKIVSVIQSFTNKETGAVEKYFVRVDLTEEFPFIVTKMAPYYDR' A
#
# COMPACT_ATOMS: atom_id res chain seq x y z
N MET A 1 -21.79 17.46 -7.15
CA MET A 1 -20.87 16.38 -7.55
C MET A 1 -20.32 15.78 -6.28
N SER A 2 -20.66 14.55 -5.92
CA SER A 2 -20.00 13.88 -4.79
C SER A 2 -18.60 13.47 -5.24
N ASP A 3 -17.59 13.91 -4.52
CA ASP A 3 -16.20 13.51 -4.68
C ASP A 3 -16.07 12.02 -4.32
N ASN A 4 -16.28 11.11 -5.28
CA ASN A 4 -16.19 9.66 -5.07
C ASN A 4 -14.74 9.19 -5.15
N ARG A 5 -13.86 9.76 -4.31
CA ARG A 5 -12.48 9.30 -4.21
C ARG A 5 -12.42 7.85 -3.72
N LYS A 6 -11.75 7.00 -4.48
CA LYS A 6 -11.58 5.57 -4.18
C LYS A 6 -10.21 5.32 -3.57
N ILE A 7 -10.08 5.52 -2.26
CA ILE A 7 -8.82 5.28 -1.54
C ILE A 7 -8.89 3.96 -0.78
N VAL A 8 -8.00 3.03 -1.13
CA VAL A 8 -7.92 1.70 -0.52
C VAL A 8 -6.69 1.56 0.38
N SER A 9 -6.75 0.61 1.31
CA SER A 9 -5.60 0.18 2.12
C SER A 9 -4.91 -1.00 1.43
N VAL A 10 -3.59 -0.91 1.27
CA VAL A 10 -2.76 -1.96 0.65
C VAL A 10 -1.68 -2.36 1.65
N ILE A 11 -1.46 -3.68 1.78
CA ILE A 11 -0.29 -4.24 2.47
C ILE A 11 0.65 -4.77 1.39
N GLN A 12 1.77 -4.10 1.18
CA GLN A 12 2.82 -4.55 0.27
C GLN A 12 3.77 -5.46 1.04
N SER A 13 3.98 -6.67 0.53
CA SER A 13 4.93 -7.64 1.09
C SER A 13 6.10 -7.80 0.13
N PHE A 14 7.32 -7.64 0.64
CA PHE A 14 8.55 -7.90 -0.10
C PHE A 14 9.33 -9.02 0.60
N THR A 15 9.75 -10.01 -0.17
CA THR A 15 10.62 -11.09 0.33
C THR A 15 12.03 -10.86 -0.17
N ASN A 16 12.97 -10.65 0.76
CA ASN A 16 14.38 -10.66 0.44
C ASN A 16 14.78 -12.08 0.04
N LYS A 17 15.25 -12.27 -1.21
CA LYS A 17 15.58 -13.58 -1.76
C LYS A 17 16.84 -14.20 -1.16
N GLU A 18 17.76 -13.39 -0.64
CA GLU A 18 19.02 -13.86 -0.05
C GLU A 18 18.83 -14.33 1.39
N THR A 19 18.03 -13.58 2.17
CA THR A 19 17.84 -13.86 3.60
C THR A 19 16.52 -14.57 3.93
N GLY A 20 15.58 -14.61 2.99
CA GLY A 20 14.21 -15.09 3.20
C GLY A 20 13.36 -14.17 4.08
N ALA A 21 13.89 -13.03 4.53
CA ALA A 21 13.16 -12.09 5.37
C ALA A 21 11.98 -11.48 4.61
N VAL A 22 10.81 -11.47 5.25
CA VAL A 22 9.60 -10.85 4.71
C VAL A 22 9.37 -9.53 5.42
N GLU A 23 9.38 -8.45 4.65
CA GLU A 23 9.01 -7.11 5.13
C GLU A 23 7.62 -6.75 4.60
N LYS A 24 6.78 -6.19 5.46
CA LYS A 24 5.44 -5.74 5.10
C LYS A 24 5.32 -4.24 5.35
N TYR A 25 4.68 -3.55 4.42
CA TYR A 25 4.43 -2.12 4.51
C TYR A 25 2.96 -1.81 4.23
N PHE A 26 2.37 -0.96 5.06
CA PHE A 26 1.05 -0.38 4.86
C PHE A 26 1.15 0.89 4.02
N VAL A 27 0.28 1.02 3.04
CA VAL A 27 0.16 2.20 2.19
C VAL A 27 -1.29 2.45 1.77
N ARG A 28 -1.67 3.72 1.62
CA ARG A 28 -2.95 4.13 1.03
C ARG A 28 -2.73 4.46 -0.45
N VAL A 29 -3.57 3.89 -1.30
CA VAL A 29 -3.51 4.09 -2.76
C VAL A 29 -4.84 4.67 -3.23
N ASP A 30 -4.76 5.74 -4.00
CA ASP A 30 -5.90 6.32 -4.69
C ASP A 30 -6.08 5.61 -6.04
N LEU A 31 -7.28 5.10 -6.28
CA LEU A 31 -7.71 4.36 -7.48
C LEU A 31 -8.84 5.10 -8.23
N THR A 32 -8.96 6.41 -8.04
CA THR A 32 -10.04 7.20 -8.65
C THR A 32 -9.85 7.35 -10.15
N GLU A 33 -8.62 7.59 -10.60
CA GLU A 33 -8.25 7.75 -12.01
C GLU A 33 -7.72 6.44 -12.60
N GLU A 34 -7.47 6.44 -13.93
CA GLU A 34 -6.92 5.29 -14.65
C GLU A 34 -5.61 4.76 -14.05
N PHE A 35 -4.75 5.66 -13.57
CA PHE A 35 -3.44 5.32 -13.02
C PHE A 35 -3.40 5.52 -11.50
N PRO A 36 -3.21 4.43 -10.73
CA PRO A 36 -3.08 4.49 -9.29
C PRO A 36 -1.89 5.32 -8.82
N PHE A 37 -2.04 6.03 -7.70
CA PHE A 37 -0.93 6.69 -7.03
C PHE A 37 -1.02 6.58 -5.50
N ILE A 38 0.14 6.65 -4.85
CA ILE A 38 0.27 6.56 -3.40
C ILE A 38 -0.12 7.90 -2.76
N VAL A 39 -0.95 7.86 -1.71
CA VAL A 39 -1.39 9.06 -0.98
C VAL A 39 -0.86 9.15 0.45
N THR A 40 -0.17 8.13 0.95
CA THR A 40 0.54 8.16 2.24
C THR A 40 1.96 7.63 2.09
N LYS A 41 2.90 8.10 2.92
CA LYS A 41 4.20 7.42 3.04
C LYS A 41 4.00 5.96 3.45
N MET A 42 4.87 5.08 2.98
CA MET A 42 4.88 3.67 3.41
C MET A 42 5.23 3.60 4.90
N ALA A 43 4.50 2.79 5.64
CA ALA A 43 4.73 2.53 7.06
C ALA A 43 4.94 1.03 7.29
N PRO A 44 5.85 0.60 8.19
CA PRO A 44 5.97 -0.81 8.55
C PRO A 44 4.63 -1.38 9.00
N TYR A 45 4.33 -2.61 8.56
CA TYR A 45 3.14 -3.35 8.95
C TYR A 45 3.56 -4.63 9.67
N TYR A 46 3.01 -4.85 10.86
CA TYR A 46 3.22 -6.05 11.64
C TYR A 46 1.87 -6.79 11.73
N ASP A 47 1.88 -8.10 11.48
CA ASP A 47 0.69 -8.92 11.69
C ASP A 47 0.27 -8.84 13.17
N ARG A 48 -1.05 -8.92 13.42
CA ARG A 48 -1.61 -8.87 14.77
C ARG A 48 -1.52 -10.21 15.48
#